data_AF-A0A368FTA6-F1
#
_entry.id   AF-A0A368FTA6-F1
#
_cell.length_a   1.000
_cell.length_b   1.000
_cell.length_c   1.000
_cell.angle_alpha   90.00
_cell.angle_beta   90.00
_cell.angle_gamma   90.00
#
_symmetry.space_group_name_H-M   'P 1'
#
loop_
_entity.id
_entity.type
_entity.pdbx_description
1 polymer ?
#
loop_
_entity_poly.entity_id
_entity_poly.type
_entity_poly.pdbx_seq_one_letter_code
_entity_poly.pdbx_strand_id
1 'polypeptide(L)'
;MNNPGQRFEQLKRSCIELSRRSCLYDVVFVFDASGSLEGRFEEQLKVANRLIDVFDVETGETQIAAIKYAGKGKCRLIFDFKDVLDKSSMEQRITETTILRGTTYTNEALMKTADILMVRFL
;
A
#
# COMPACT_ATOMS: atom_id res chain seq x y z
N MET A 1 1.70 -8.69 -47.93
CA MET A 1 2.65 -9.50 -47.14
C MET A 1 3.49 -8.54 -46.33
N ASN A 2 3.39 -8.54 -45.00
CA ASN A 2 4.12 -7.58 -44.15
C ASN A 2 5.61 -7.96 -44.08
N ASN A 3 6.49 -6.98 -44.31
CA ASN A 3 7.93 -7.16 -44.27
C ASN A 3 8.36 -7.56 -42.84
N PRO A 4 9.25 -8.55 -42.64
CA PRO A 4 9.74 -8.97 -41.33
C PRO A 4 10.22 -7.81 -40.42
N GLY A 5 10.78 -6.73 -40.99
CA GLY A 5 11.14 -5.53 -40.23
C GLY A 5 9.94 -4.78 -39.63
N GLN A 6 8.82 -4.70 -40.38
CA GLN A 6 7.57 -4.10 -39.89
C GLN A 6 6.92 -4.95 -38.80
N ARG A 7 7.02 -6.27 -38.91
CA ARG A 7 6.51 -7.20 -37.89
C ARG A 7 7.30 -7.09 -36.58
N PHE A 8 8.61 -6.92 -36.66
CA PHE A 8 9.45 -6.75 -35.47
C PHE A 8 9.18 -5.43 -34.74
N GLU A 9 9.00 -4.34 -35.49
CA GLU A 9 8.62 -3.04 -34.89
C GLU A 9 7.18 -3.02 -34.35
N GLN A 10 6.26 -3.75 -34.98
CA GLN A 10 4.91 -3.92 -34.46
C GLN A 10 4.89 -4.77 -33.17
N LEU A 11 5.74 -5.80 -33.08
CA LEU A 11 5.93 -6.60 -31.86
C LEU A 11 6.55 -5.77 -30.74
N LYS A 12 7.58 -4.95 -31.01
CA LYS A 12 8.13 -4.01 -30.02
C LYS A 12 7.08 -3.05 -29.51
N ARG A 13 6.29 -2.43 -30.40
CA ARG A 13 5.20 -1.52 -30.02
C ARG A 13 4.17 -2.23 -29.15
N SER A 14 3.75 -3.44 -29.50
CA SER A 14 2.81 -4.24 -28.71
C SER A 14 3.36 -4.61 -27.34
N CYS A 15 4.65 -4.99 -27.22
CA CYS A 15 5.28 -5.26 -25.93
C CYS A 15 5.43 -4.00 -25.07
N ILE A 16 5.71 -2.84 -25.67
CA ILE A 16 5.74 -1.54 -24.96
C ILE A 16 4.33 -1.14 -24.52
N GLU A 17 3.31 -1.38 -25.33
CA GLU A 17 1.91 -1.07 -25.02
C GLU A 17 1.31 -2.02 -23.96
N LEU A 18 1.73 -3.29 -23.96
CA LEU A 18 1.44 -4.26 -22.90
C LEU A 18 2.20 -3.96 -21.61
N SER A 19 3.45 -3.50 -21.72
CA SER A 19 4.24 -2.98 -20.59
C SER A 19 3.70 -1.66 -20.04
N ARG A 20 2.86 -0.95 -20.79
CA ARG A 20 2.15 0.28 -20.39
C ARG A 20 0.75 0.02 -19.87
N ARG A 21 0.37 -1.23 -19.63
CA ARG A 21 -0.77 -1.52 -18.75
C ARG A 21 -0.32 -1.30 -17.32
N SER A 22 -0.15 -0.03 -16.96
CA SER A 22 -0.04 0.36 -15.57
C SER A 22 -1.33 -0.07 -14.90
N CYS A 23 -1.24 -1.11 -14.08
CA CYS A 23 -2.34 -1.44 -13.21
C CYS A 23 -2.29 -0.40 -12.09
N LEU A 24 -3.30 0.46 -12.04
CA LEU A 24 -3.45 1.39 -10.92
C LEU A 24 -3.86 0.57 -9.69
N TYR A 25 -3.05 0.65 -8.63
CA TYR A 25 -3.28 -0.08 -7.39
C TYR A 25 -3.53 0.90 -6.24
N ASP A 26 -4.67 0.74 -5.57
CA ASP A 26 -4.90 1.33 -4.25
C ASP A 26 -4.64 0.25 -3.19
N VAL A 27 -3.62 0.47 -2.37
CA VAL A 27 -3.16 -0.50 -1.35
C VAL A 27 -3.39 0.08 0.03
N VAL A 28 -3.93 -0.72 0.95
CA VAL A 28 -4.02 -0.34 2.38
C VAL A 28 -3.21 -1.31 3.22
N PHE A 29 -2.16 -0.82 3.89
CA PHE A 29 -1.47 -1.59 4.92
C PHE A 29 -2.27 -1.58 6.21
N VAL A 30 -2.53 -2.76 6.76
CA VAL A 30 -3.32 -2.95 7.98
C VAL A 30 -2.45 -3.64 9.02
N PHE A 31 -1.83 -2.84 9.90
CA PHE A 31 -0.90 -3.35 10.91
C PHE A 31 -1.63 -3.84 12.15
N ASP A 32 -1.41 -5.10 12.52
CA ASP A 32 -1.81 -5.60 13.83
C ASP A 32 -0.86 -5.03 14.89
N ALA A 33 -1.37 -4.14 15.73
CA ALA A 33 -0.67 -3.48 16.84
C ALA A 33 -1.18 -3.98 18.20
N SER A 34 -1.74 -5.20 18.24
CA SER A 34 -2.16 -5.91 19.45
C SER A 34 -0.98 -6.36 20.31
N GLY A 35 -1.26 -6.70 21.57
CA GLY A 35 -0.23 -7.05 22.54
C GLY A 35 0.55 -8.33 22.24
N SER A 36 -0.01 -9.24 21.42
CA SER A 36 0.67 -10.49 21.02
C SER A 36 1.93 -10.26 20.17
N LEU A 37 2.06 -9.06 19.59
CA LEU A 37 3.19 -8.66 18.76
C LEU A 37 4.18 -7.75 19.49
N GLU A 38 4.07 -7.62 20.81
CA GLU A 38 5.08 -6.91 21.60
C GLU A 38 6.47 -7.54 21.40
N GLY A 39 7.48 -6.71 21.18
CA GLY A 39 8.84 -7.13 20.81
C GLY A 39 9.02 -7.55 19.34
N ARG A 40 7.94 -7.70 18.57
CA ARG A 40 7.99 -8.10 17.14
C ARG A 40 7.23 -7.16 16.21
N PHE A 41 6.55 -6.15 16.74
CA PHE A 41 5.75 -5.19 15.98
C PHE A 41 6.58 -4.47 14.90
N GLU A 42 7.87 -4.22 15.15
CA GLU A 42 8.74 -3.58 14.15
C GLU A 42 9.03 -4.47 12.92
N GLU A 43 8.88 -5.79 13.01
CA GLU A 43 9.15 -6.70 11.90
C GLU A 43 8.18 -6.46 10.73
N GLN A 44 6.89 -6.26 11.00
CA GLN A 44 5.89 -5.95 9.96
C GLN A 44 6.10 -4.56 9.36
N LEU A 45 6.53 -3.57 10.14
CA LEU A 45 6.84 -2.22 9.64
C LEU A 45 8.00 -2.28 8.64
N LYS A 46 9.05 -3.07 8.95
CA LYS A 46 10.18 -3.33 8.03
C LYS A 46 9.76 -4.08 6.76
N VAL A 47 8.72 -4.90 6.81
CA VAL A 47 8.17 -5.54 5.60
C VAL A 47 7.42 -4.51 4.75
N ALA A 48 6.59 -3.67 5.37
CA ALA A 48 5.86 -2.63 4.65
C ALA A 48 6.78 -1.60 3.98
N ASN A 49 7.85 -1.14 4.65
CA ASN A 49 8.83 -0.24 4.03
C ASN A 49 9.51 -0.89 2.81
N ARG A 50 9.85 -2.18 2.88
CA ARG A 50 10.38 -2.93 1.73
C ARG A 50 9.37 -3.05 0.59
N LEU A 51 8.07 -3.06 0.87
CA LEU A 51 7.03 -3.05 -0.17
C LEU A 51 6.88 -1.66 -0.79
N ILE A 52 6.93 -0.58 0.01
CA ILE A 52 6.90 0.80 -0.50
C ILE A 52 8.04 1.05 -1.50
N ASP A 53 9.24 0.57 -1.19
CA ASP A 53 10.40 0.70 -2.07
C ASP A 53 10.14 0.07 -3.45
N VAL A 54 9.44 -1.08 -3.49
CA VAL A 54 9.10 -1.81 -4.73
C VAL A 54 7.94 -1.15 -5.50
N PHE A 55 7.00 -0.51 -4.81
CA PHE A 55 5.83 0.11 -5.47
C PHE A 55 6.20 1.37 -6.25
N ASP A 56 5.51 1.59 -7.38
CA ASP A 56 5.64 2.82 -8.16
C ASP A 56 4.69 3.90 -7.62
N VAL A 57 5.11 4.53 -6.52
CA VAL A 57 4.32 5.57 -5.81
C VAL A 57 4.49 6.95 -6.45
N GLU A 58 5.67 7.23 -7.00
CA GLU A 58 6.03 8.57 -7.49
C GLU A 58 5.30 8.94 -8.79
N THR A 59 5.00 7.95 -9.63
CA THR A 59 4.19 8.14 -10.84
C THR A 59 2.69 8.24 -10.53
N GLY A 60 2.27 7.93 -9.29
CA GLY A 60 0.87 7.81 -8.89
C GLY A 60 0.19 6.52 -9.34
N GLU A 61 0.92 5.58 -9.93
CA GLU A 61 0.38 4.28 -10.34
C GLU A 61 -0.02 3.42 -9.14
N THR A 62 0.74 3.50 -8.05
CA THR A 62 0.37 2.91 -6.76
C THR A 62 0.12 4.00 -5.72
N GLN A 63 -1.01 3.93 -5.05
CA GLN A 63 -1.31 4.77 -3.90
C GLN A 63 -1.45 3.90 -2.65
N ILE A 64 -0.95 4.41 -1.53
CA ILE A 64 -0.85 3.64 -0.30
C ILE A 64 -1.53 4.43 0.83
N ALA A 65 -2.40 3.76 1.56
CA ALA A 65 -2.87 4.19 2.86
C ALA A 65 -2.41 3.19 3.92
N ALA A 66 -2.36 3.61 5.18
CA ALA A 66 -1.92 2.75 6.27
C ALA A 66 -2.73 2.99 7.54
N ILE A 67 -3.15 1.91 8.17
CA ILE A 67 -3.80 1.91 9.49
C ILE A 67 -3.07 0.95 10.42
N LYS A 68 -3.20 1.19 11.72
CA LYS A 68 -2.90 0.21 12.77
C LYS A 68 -4.13 -0.08 13.60
N TYR A 69 -4.27 -1.33 14.05
CA TYR A 69 -5.39 -1.73 14.88
C TYR A 69 -4.95 -2.57 16.08
N ALA A 70 -5.80 -2.66 17.11
CA ALA A 70 -5.64 -3.61 18.21
C ALA A 70 -7.03 -4.06 18.68
N GLY A 71 -7.35 -3.89 19.96
CA GLY A 71 -8.66 -4.23 20.51
C GLY A 71 -9.77 -3.34 19.96
N LYS A 72 -11.01 -3.65 20.33
CA LYS A 72 -12.21 -2.89 19.93
C LYS A 72 -12.03 -1.39 20.13
N GLY A 73 -12.34 -0.59 19.11
CA GLY A 73 -12.19 0.87 19.10
C GLY A 73 -10.75 1.39 19.01
N LYS A 74 -9.76 0.50 18.88
CA LYS A 74 -8.34 0.84 18.74
C LYS A 74 -7.86 0.72 17.30
N CYS A 75 -8.60 1.28 16.34
CA CYS A 75 -8.12 1.47 14.97
C CYS A 75 -7.66 2.93 14.78
N ARG A 76 -6.46 3.15 14.23
CA ARG A 76 -5.88 4.49 14.01
C ARG A 76 -5.30 4.59 12.61
N LEU A 77 -5.57 5.71 11.95
CA LEU A 77 -4.92 6.07 10.69
C LEU A 77 -3.46 6.44 10.95
N ILE A 78 -2.57 6.00 10.07
CA ILE A 78 -1.17 6.45 10.00
C ILE A 78 -1.07 7.53 8.91
N PHE A 79 -1.61 7.23 7.72
CA PHE A 79 -1.88 8.16 6.63
C PHE A 79 -2.96 7.58 5.71
N ASP A 80 -3.70 8.44 5.02
CA ASP A 80 -4.68 8.07 3.98
C ASP A 80 -4.24 8.47 2.57
N PHE A 81 -5.07 8.18 1.57
CA PHE A 81 -4.80 8.52 0.17
C PHE A 81 -4.84 10.02 -0.15
N LYS A 82 -5.32 10.86 0.78
CA LYS A 82 -5.36 12.33 0.63
C LYS A 82 -4.08 12.98 1.14
N ASP A 83 -3.32 12.29 1.99
CA ASP A 83 -1.98 12.70 2.36
C ASP A 83 -1.07 12.63 1.12
N VAL A 84 -0.59 13.78 0.64
CA VAL A 84 0.39 13.84 -0.45
C VAL A 84 1.77 13.52 0.12
N LEU A 85 2.19 12.26 0.03
CA LEU A 85 3.46 11.76 0.58
C LEU A 85 4.34 11.17 -0.52
N ASP A 86 5.64 11.43 -0.42
CA ASP A 86 6.66 10.67 -1.14
C ASP A 86 7.02 9.38 -0.37
N LYS A 87 7.79 8.49 -0.99
CA LYS A 87 8.21 7.22 -0.38
C LYS A 87 8.90 7.44 0.98
N SER A 88 9.83 8.39 1.04
CA SER A 88 10.57 8.73 2.27
C SER A 88 9.63 9.12 3.42
N SER A 89 8.63 9.96 3.14
CA SER A 89 7.64 10.39 4.12
C SER A 89 6.73 9.24 4.57
N MET A 90 6.35 8.34 3.66
CA MET A 90 5.58 7.14 4.00
C MET A 90 6.38 6.20 4.91
N GLU A 91 7.62 5.91 4.54
CA GLU A 91 8.54 5.06 5.31
C GLU A 91 8.81 5.63 6.70
N GLN A 92 8.99 6.95 6.81
CA GLN A 92 9.16 7.62 8.10
C GLN A 92 7.91 7.43 8.97
N ARG A 93 6.71 7.71 8.45
CA ARG A 93 5.45 7.54 9.20
C ARG A 93 5.21 6.10 9.64
N ILE A 94 5.54 5.12 8.79
CA ILE A 94 5.48 3.71 9.16
C ILE A 94 6.48 3.39 10.26
N THR A 95 7.73 3.84 10.14
CA THR A 95 8.80 3.57 11.11
C THR A 95 8.51 4.17 12.49
N GLU A 96 7.94 5.38 12.53
CA GLU A 96 7.57 6.07 13.78
C GLU A 96 6.29 5.52 14.42
N THR A 97 5.59 4.61 13.74
CA THR A 97 4.36 4.03 14.26
C THR A 97 4.63 3.14 15.47
N THR A 98 3.86 3.35 16.54
CA THR A 98 3.96 2.58 17.80
C THR A 98 2.83 1.57 17.99
N ILE A 99 3.11 0.52 18.77
CA ILE A 99 2.15 -0.51 19.18
C ILE A 99 1.02 0.08 20.05
N LEU A 100 -0.22 -0.43 19.93
CA LEU A 100 -1.38 0.05 20.70
C LEU A 100 -1.68 -0.79 21.95
N ARG A 101 -1.23 -2.05 21.94
CA ARG A 101 -1.49 -3.07 22.98
C ARG A 101 -2.97 -3.45 23.10
N GLY A 102 -3.22 -4.62 23.68
CA GLY A 102 -4.57 -5.16 23.88
C GLY A 102 -4.85 -6.37 22.99
N THR A 103 -6.13 -6.70 22.82
CA THR A 103 -6.59 -7.83 21.99
C THR A 103 -6.51 -7.51 20.49
N THR A 104 -6.92 -8.46 19.66
CA THR A 104 -6.93 -8.35 18.20
C THR A 104 -8.38 -8.24 17.71
N TYR A 105 -8.72 -7.17 16.99
CA TYR A 105 -10.08 -6.91 16.51
C TYR A 105 -10.08 -6.65 14.99
N THR A 106 -9.64 -7.66 14.24
CA THR A 106 -9.38 -7.60 12.78
C THR A 106 -10.63 -7.26 11.98
N ASN A 107 -11.81 -7.68 12.44
CA ASN A 107 -13.07 -7.37 11.77
C ASN A 107 -13.33 -5.85 11.67
N GLU A 108 -13.09 -5.10 12.76
CA GLU A 108 -13.23 -3.63 12.76
C GLU A 108 -12.17 -2.99 11.87
N ALA A 109 -10.95 -3.51 11.88
CA ALA A 109 -9.89 -3.03 11.00
C ALA A 109 -10.27 -3.18 9.52
N LEU A 110 -10.81 -4.34 9.12
CA LEU A 110 -11.25 -4.58 7.75
C LEU A 110 -12.45 -3.72 7.33
N MET A 111 -13.41 -3.50 8.23
CA MET A 111 -14.51 -2.56 7.96
C MET A 111 -13.96 -1.14 7.75
N LYS A 112 -13.02 -0.70 8.59
CA LYS A 112 -12.39 0.61 8.43
C LYS A 112 -11.57 0.72 7.14
N THR A 113 -10.88 -0.35 6.75
CA THR A 113 -10.16 -0.43 5.47
C THR A 113 -11.12 -0.31 4.28
N ALA A 114 -12.28 -0.95 4.33
CA ALA A 114 -13.30 -0.80 3.30
C ALA A 114 -13.78 0.65 3.16
N ASP A 115 -14.02 1.35 4.28
CA ASP A 115 -14.37 2.78 4.26
C ASP A 115 -13.27 3.62 3.61
N ILE A 116 -12.00 3.38 3.95
CA ILE A 116 -10.85 4.10 3.38
C ILE A 116 -10.78 3.90 1.87
N LEU A 117 -10.94 2.65 1.40
CA LEU A 117 -10.95 2.33 -0.03
C LEU A 117 -12.13 2.99 -0.77
N MET A 118 -13.31 3.08 -0.15
CA MET A 118 -14.47 3.70 -0.80
C MET A 118 -14.34 5.22 -0.92
N VAL A 119 -13.70 5.89 0.04
CA VAL A 119 -13.50 7.36 0.00
C VAL A 119 -12.55 7.78 -1.12
N ARG A 120 -11.72 6.88 -1.67
CA ARG A 120 -10.86 7.19 -2.82
C ARG A 120 -11.66 7.56 -4.08
N PHE A 121 -12.87 7.02 -4.23
CA PHE A 121 -13.70 7.15 -5.43
C PHE A 121 -14.78 8.25 -5.33
N LEU A 122 -14.81 9.01 -4.23
CA LEU A 122 -15.73 10.13 -3.98
C LEU A 122 -14.98 11.46 -4.02
#